data_AF-A0A6J8CKV2-F1
#
_entry.id   AF-A0A6J8CKV2-F1
#
_cell.length_a   1.000
_cell.length_b   1.000
_cell.length_c   1.000
_cell.angle_alpha   90.00
_cell.angle_beta   90.00
_cell.angle_gamma   90.00
#
_symmetry.space_group_name_H-M   'P 1'
#
loop_
_entity.id
_entity.type
_entity.pdbx_description
1 polymer ?
#
loop_
_entity_poly.entity_id
_entity_poly.type
_entity_poly.pdbx_seq_one_letter_code
_entity_poly.pdbx_strand_id
1 'polypeptide(L)'
;MMDSQTEILMKTLTDQGEKIEELHQLLRRIDLHAGTQRKGNKTAIHVPAHKKQAVRDAYRHSTTENNLVWTCKTAAGSILKYSSGENKELSEAICVYVKGQYPTTEEGVIKTGIETYFNTIKQRRQMEEDGKKASHNRKMVLYGRKNRKLQNRVKALQAKKLPVSEEDKLMKAIKIDFMSSDDSDSEDESRLITRHLTWLSKDFESYMDKLHSKYQRQLNAQGKKLRSKRVVGRPSERPCPKKSPDLAWVFA
;
A
#
# COMPACT_ATOMS: atom_id res chain seq x y z
N MET A 1 -23.49 44.72 37.63
CA MET A 1 -22.21 43.99 37.50
C MET A 1 -22.55 42.52 37.44
N MET A 2 -22.11 41.79 36.41
CA MET A 2 -22.24 40.34 36.43
C MET A 2 -21.32 39.78 37.52
N ASP A 3 -21.80 38.79 38.28
CA ASP A 3 -21.02 38.13 39.32
C ASP A 3 -19.82 37.42 38.68
N SER A 4 -18.64 37.48 39.32
CA SER A 4 -17.40 36.82 38.86
C SER A 4 -17.63 35.33 38.53
N GLN A 5 -18.53 34.67 39.27
CA GLN A 5 -18.91 33.29 38.99
C GLN A 5 -19.65 33.12 37.65
N THR A 6 -20.48 34.09 37.26
CA THR A 6 -21.21 34.06 35.98
C THR A 6 -20.28 34.27 34.79
N GLU A 7 -19.24 35.08 34.94
CA GLU A 7 -18.23 35.30 33.89
C GLU A 7 -17.37 34.05 33.63
N ILE A 8 -16.97 33.35 34.70
CA ILE A 8 -16.24 32.08 34.59
C ILE A 8 -17.10 30.99 33.92
N LEU A 9 -18.38 30.92 34.28
CA LEU A 9 -19.34 29.98 33.67
C LEU A 9 -19.52 30.25 32.17
N MET A 10 -19.69 31.51 31.78
CA MET A 10 -19.86 31.89 30.37
C MET A 10 -18.62 31.54 29.55
N LYS A 11 -17.41 31.79 30.08
CA LYS A 11 -16.15 31.43 29.42
C LYS A 11 -16.01 29.91 29.25
N THR A 12 -16.39 29.15 30.27
CA THR A 12 -16.33 27.68 30.22
C THR A 12 -17.32 27.13 29.18
N LEU A 13 -18.51 27.72 29.07
CA LEU A 13 -19.52 27.36 28.06
C LEU A 13 -19.04 27.66 26.64
N THR A 14 -18.38 28.80 26.39
CA THR A 14 -17.80 29.11 25.08
C THR A 14 -16.68 28.15 24.71
N ASP A 15 -15.76 27.86 25.64
CA ASP A 15 -14.65 26.91 25.40
C ASP A 15 -15.17 25.49 25.11
N GLN A 16 -16.26 25.08 25.78
CA GLN A 16 -16.92 23.80 25.51
C GLN A 16 -17.60 23.80 24.14
N GLY A 17 -18.25 24.90 23.75
CA GLY A 17 -18.85 25.07 22.42
C GLY A 17 -17.83 24.95 21.30
N GLU A 18 -16.67 25.57 21.43
CA GLU A 18 -15.58 25.48 20.46
C GLU A 18 -15.04 24.05 20.33
N LYS A 19 -14.85 23.34 21.45
CA LYS A 19 -14.43 21.93 21.43
C LYS A 19 -15.45 21.01 20.77
N ILE A 20 -16.75 21.26 20.99
CA ILE A 20 -17.82 20.49 20.34
C ILE A 20 -17.77 20.70 18.82
N GLU A 21 -17.55 21.95 18.36
CA GLU A 21 -17.44 22.23 16.92
C GLU A 21 -16.18 21.59 16.30
N GLU A 22 -15.05 21.60 17.01
CA GLU A 22 -13.83 20.90 16.58
C GLU A 22 -14.05 19.39 16.47
N LEU A 23 -14.75 18.78 17.44
CA LEU A 23 -15.14 17.37 17.39
C LEU A 23 -16.08 17.07 16.22
N HIS A 24 -17.05 17.94 15.92
CA HIS A 24 -17.92 17.80 14.74
C HIS A 24 -17.14 17.94 13.43
N GLN A 25 -16.13 18.80 13.36
CA GLN A 25 -15.25 18.89 12.19
C GLN A 25 -14.38 17.63 12.03
N LEU A 26 -13.88 17.07 13.13
CA LEU A 26 -13.13 15.81 13.12
C LEU A 26 -14.01 14.62 12.72
N LEU A 27 -15.23 14.53 13.25
CA LEU A 27 -16.22 13.51 12.86
C LEU A 27 -16.55 13.62 11.36
N ARG A 28 -16.78 14.82 10.82
CA ARG A 28 -16.98 15.02 9.38
C ARG A 28 -15.77 14.56 8.55
N ARG A 29 -14.54 14.81 9.03
CA ARG A 29 -13.31 14.29 8.37
C ARG A 29 -13.21 12.77 8.45
N ILE A 30 -13.58 12.17 9.58
CA ILE A 30 -13.60 10.72 9.78
C ILE A 30 -14.65 10.09 8.87
N ASP A 31 -15.86 10.63 8.76
CA ASP A 31 -16.92 10.12 7.89
C ASP A 31 -16.56 10.23 6.40
N LEU A 32 -15.87 11.31 6.01
CA LEU A 32 -15.25 11.44 4.68
C LEU A 32 -14.20 10.34 4.40
N HIS A 33 -13.52 9.83 5.43
CA HIS A 33 -12.54 8.74 5.30
C HIS A 33 -13.16 7.34 5.52
N ALA A 34 -14.22 7.23 6.34
CA ALA A 34 -14.93 6.01 6.69
C ALA A 34 -15.96 5.62 5.62
N GLY A 35 -16.42 6.57 4.79
CA GLY A 35 -17.16 6.30 3.55
C GLY A 35 -16.39 5.45 2.52
N THR A 36 -15.10 5.19 2.78
CA THR A 36 -14.30 4.18 2.06
C THR A 36 -14.36 2.79 2.71
N GLN A 37 -15.43 2.46 3.44
CA GLN A 37 -15.86 1.08 3.64
C GLN A 37 -15.97 0.41 2.26
N ARG A 38 -15.06 -0.53 1.99
CA ARG A 38 -15.09 -1.38 0.78
C ARG A 38 -16.43 -2.11 0.77
N LYS A 39 -17.39 -1.60 -0.01
CA LYS A 39 -18.60 -2.36 -0.37
C LYS A 39 -18.13 -3.64 -1.07
N GLY A 40 -18.10 -4.72 -0.31
CA GLY A 40 -17.83 -6.06 -0.82
C GLY A 40 -18.94 -6.51 -1.74
N ASN A 41 -18.54 -7.20 -2.81
CA ASN A 41 -19.35 -8.05 -3.68
C ASN A 41 -20.44 -7.40 -4.54
N LYS A 42 -20.02 -6.51 -5.45
CA LYS A 42 -20.34 -6.78 -6.87
C LYS A 42 -19.20 -7.65 -7.39
N THR A 43 -19.49 -8.72 -8.14
CA THR A 43 -18.48 -9.52 -8.83
C THR A 43 -17.55 -8.56 -9.57
N ALA A 44 -16.36 -8.34 -9.01
CA ALA A 44 -15.48 -7.30 -9.50
C ALA A 44 -15.04 -7.72 -10.90
N ILE A 45 -15.53 -7.01 -11.92
CA ILE A 45 -15.21 -7.29 -13.31
C ILE A 45 -13.69 -7.28 -13.43
N HIS A 46 -13.11 -8.45 -13.72
CA HIS A 46 -11.67 -8.57 -13.83
C HIS A 46 -11.22 -7.90 -15.13
N VAL A 47 -10.35 -6.88 -15.02
CA VAL A 47 -9.76 -6.22 -16.18
C VAL A 47 -8.37 -6.81 -16.45
N PRO A 48 -8.14 -7.47 -17.59
CA PRO A 48 -6.84 -8.01 -17.98
C PRO A 48 -5.73 -6.94 -18.04
N ALA A 49 -4.48 -7.36 -17.82
CA ALA A 49 -3.33 -6.45 -17.75
C ALA A 49 -3.10 -5.64 -19.03
N HIS A 50 -3.21 -6.27 -20.21
CA HIS A 50 -3.05 -5.57 -21.49
C HIS A 50 -4.14 -4.50 -21.70
N LYS A 51 -5.38 -4.75 -21.27
CA LYS A 51 -6.47 -3.76 -21.33
C LYS A 51 -6.25 -2.60 -20.34
N LYS A 52 -5.73 -2.88 -19.15
CA LYS A 52 -5.30 -1.82 -18.20
C LYS A 52 -4.22 -0.94 -18.81
N GLN A 53 -3.29 -1.52 -19.57
CA GLN A 53 -2.25 -0.76 -20.25
C GLN A 53 -2.83 0.09 -21.37
N ALA A 54 -3.71 -0.47 -22.19
CA ALA A 54 -4.42 0.27 -23.24
C ALA A 54 -5.18 1.49 -22.70
N VAL A 55 -5.86 1.37 -21.54
CA VAL A 55 -6.52 2.51 -20.87
C VAL A 55 -5.52 3.61 -20.48
N ARG A 56 -4.31 3.23 -20.04
CA ARG A 56 -3.26 4.21 -19.68
C ARG A 56 -2.71 4.92 -20.90
N ASP A 57 -2.50 4.16 -21.98
CA ASP A 57 -1.97 4.68 -23.23
C ASP A 57 -2.98 5.61 -23.90
N ALA A 58 -4.26 5.21 -23.90
CA ALA A 58 -5.38 6.04 -24.31
C ALA A 58 -5.45 7.35 -23.54
N TYR A 59 -5.36 7.29 -22.20
CA TYR A 59 -5.35 8.49 -21.36
C TYR A 59 -4.17 9.41 -21.72
N ARG A 60 -2.96 8.85 -21.87
CA ARG A 60 -1.78 9.63 -22.26
C ARG A 60 -1.99 10.31 -23.62
N HIS A 61 -2.47 9.55 -24.60
CA HIS A 61 -2.77 10.05 -25.93
C HIS A 61 -3.79 11.19 -25.88
N SER A 62 -4.93 11.00 -25.20
CA SER A 62 -5.95 12.05 -25.08
C SER A 62 -5.48 13.28 -24.29
N THR A 63 -4.59 13.11 -23.30
CA THR A 63 -4.01 14.25 -22.58
C THR A 63 -3.00 15.03 -23.41
N THR A 64 -2.25 14.36 -24.30
CA THR A 64 -1.18 14.99 -25.09
C THR A 64 -1.71 15.57 -26.40
N GLU A 65 -2.59 14.86 -27.10
CA GLU A 65 -3.09 15.28 -28.42
C GLU A 65 -4.34 16.15 -28.32
N ASN A 66 -5.26 15.80 -27.41
CA ASN A 66 -6.57 16.46 -27.31
C ASN A 66 -6.67 17.44 -26.15
N ASN A 67 -5.59 17.61 -25.37
CA ASN A 67 -5.56 18.45 -24.15
C ASN A 67 -6.66 18.14 -23.12
N LEU A 68 -7.19 16.92 -23.14
CA LEU A 68 -8.25 16.50 -22.22
C LEU A 68 -7.63 16.08 -20.88
N VAL A 69 -8.12 16.61 -19.77
CA VAL A 69 -7.60 16.29 -18.44
C VAL A 69 -8.72 15.92 -17.49
N TRP A 70 -8.53 14.82 -16.75
CA TRP A 70 -9.46 14.49 -15.68
C TRP A 70 -9.37 15.46 -14.52
N THR A 71 -10.51 16.00 -14.13
CA THR A 71 -10.68 16.82 -12.94
C THR A 71 -11.19 15.95 -11.79
N CYS A 72 -10.46 15.95 -10.68
CA CYS A 72 -10.75 15.08 -9.53
C CYS A 72 -11.63 15.76 -8.46
N LYS A 73 -11.63 17.09 -8.43
CA LYS A 73 -12.37 17.93 -7.48
C LYS A 73 -12.89 19.17 -8.20
N THR A 74 -14.10 19.61 -7.87
CA THR A 74 -14.61 20.91 -8.32
C THR A 74 -13.94 22.06 -7.56
N ALA A 75 -14.14 23.30 -8.02
CA ALA A 75 -13.67 24.49 -7.31
C ALA A 75 -14.27 24.60 -5.89
N ALA A 76 -15.47 24.06 -5.67
CA ALA A 76 -16.13 23.96 -4.37
C ALA A 76 -15.65 22.76 -3.52
N GLY A 77 -14.64 22.01 -3.97
CA GLY A 77 -14.08 20.86 -3.26
C GLY A 77 -14.86 19.56 -3.38
N SER A 78 -15.94 19.52 -4.18
CA SER A 78 -16.73 18.30 -4.38
C SER A 78 -15.95 17.26 -5.18
N ILE A 79 -16.00 16.01 -4.75
CA ILE A 79 -15.28 14.90 -5.40
C ILE A 79 -15.99 14.50 -6.70
N LEU A 80 -15.27 14.53 -7.81
CA LEU A 80 -15.76 14.08 -9.11
C LEU A 80 -15.46 12.59 -9.36
N LYS A 81 -16.26 11.98 -10.23
CA LYS A 81 -16.07 10.62 -10.75
C LYS A 81 -15.59 10.67 -12.19
N TYR A 82 -15.07 9.55 -12.69
CA TYR A 82 -14.71 9.43 -14.11
C TYR A 82 -15.91 9.66 -15.05
N SER A 83 -17.12 9.34 -14.60
CA SER A 83 -18.38 9.52 -15.33
C SER A 83 -19.04 10.88 -15.11
N SER A 84 -18.43 11.79 -14.36
CA SER A 84 -18.94 13.16 -14.18
C SER A 84 -18.92 13.91 -15.52
N GLY A 85 -19.79 14.91 -15.69
CA GLY A 85 -19.94 15.64 -16.95
C GLY A 85 -18.62 16.20 -17.47
N GLU A 86 -17.80 16.75 -16.58
CA GLU A 86 -16.48 17.33 -16.86
C GLU A 86 -15.44 16.30 -17.33
N ASN A 87 -15.62 15.03 -16.97
CA ASN A 87 -14.71 13.93 -17.30
C ASN A 87 -15.25 13.02 -18.41
N LYS A 88 -16.47 13.28 -18.88
CA LYS A 88 -17.20 12.41 -19.82
C LYS A 88 -16.47 12.31 -21.16
N GLU A 89 -16.07 13.45 -21.72
CA GLU A 89 -15.38 13.52 -23.01
C GLU A 89 -14.08 12.69 -23.01
N LEU A 90 -13.24 12.86 -22.00
CA LEU A 90 -12.01 12.06 -21.86
C LEU A 90 -12.30 10.57 -21.66
N SER A 91 -13.30 10.23 -20.85
CA SER A 91 -13.67 8.83 -20.61
C SER A 91 -14.23 8.15 -21.87
N GLU A 92 -14.97 8.89 -22.69
CA GLU A 92 -15.48 8.42 -24.00
C GLU A 92 -14.34 8.27 -25.01
N ALA A 93 -13.43 9.24 -25.10
CA ALA A 93 -12.24 9.15 -25.95
C ALA A 93 -11.39 7.92 -25.61
N ILE A 94 -11.19 7.64 -24.31
CA ILE A 94 -10.48 6.44 -23.86
C ILE A 94 -11.23 5.17 -24.25
N CYS A 95 -12.56 5.17 -24.12
CA CYS A 95 -13.39 4.03 -24.50
C CYS A 95 -13.25 3.72 -26.00
N VAL A 96 -13.34 4.74 -26.85
CA VAL A 96 -13.17 4.63 -28.31
C VAL A 96 -11.78 4.10 -28.66
N TYR A 97 -10.73 4.66 -28.06
CA TYR A 97 -9.36 4.21 -28.29
C TYR A 97 -9.16 2.72 -27.95
N VAL A 98 -9.64 2.29 -26.77
CA VAL A 98 -9.49 0.90 -26.33
C VAL A 98 -10.34 -0.04 -27.19
N LYS A 99 -11.55 0.36 -27.60
CA LYS A 99 -12.36 -0.43 -28.55
C LYS A 99 -11.71 -0.51 -29.93
N GLY A 100 -11.01 0.53 -30.38
CA GLY A 100 -10.24 0.49 -31.63
C GLY A 100 -9.15 -0.57 -31.62
N GLN A 101 -8.46 -0.76 -30.49
CA GLN A 101 -7.44 -1.80 -30.34
C GLN A 101 -8.02 -3.19 -30.04
N TYR A 102 -9.13 -3.24 -29.28
CA TYR A 102 -9.75 -4.50 -28.84
C TYR A 102 -11.27 -4.47 -29.05
N PRO A 103 -11.74 -4.62 -30.30
CA PRO A 103 -13.16 -4.45 -30.65
C PRO A 103 -14.12 -5.40 -29.93
N THR A 104 -13.65 -6.61 -29.59
CA THR A 104 -14.43 -7.65 -28.91
C THR A 104 -14.55 -7.44 -27.41
N THR A 105 -13.95 -6.38 -26.86
CA THR A 105 -13.99 -6.13 -25.42
C THR A 105 -15.33 -5.53 -25.00
N GLU A 106 -15.97 -6.19 -24.04
CA GLU A 106 -17.16 -5.65 -23.37
C GLU A 106 -16.90 -4.28 -22.76
N GLU A 107 -17.83 -3.36 -22.99
CA GLU A 107 -17.70 -1.98 -22.52
C GLU A 107 -17.61 -1.87 -20.98
N GLY A 108 -18.24 -2.81 -20.25
CA GLY A 108 -18.14 -2.90 -18.80
C GLY A 108 -16.70 -3.08 -18.31
N VAL A 109 -15.90 -3.92 -19.00
CA VAL A 109 -14.49 -4.15 -18.69
C VAL A 109 -13.66 -2.87 -18.89
N ILE A 110 -13.94 -2.13 -19.96
CA ILE A 110 -13.26 -0.87 -20.28
C ILE A 110 -13.61 0.19 -19.22
N LYS A 111 -14.89 0.34 -18.90
CA LYS A 111 -15.38 1.28 -17.86
C LYS A 111 -14.78 0.98 -16.49
N THR A 112 -14.69 -0.30 -16.09
CA THR A 112 -14.01 -0.69 -14.84
C THR A 112 -12.50 -0.37 -14.90
N GLY A 113 -11.86 -0.52 -16.06
CA GLY A 113 -10.47 -0.13 -16.27
C GLY A 113 -10.27 1.38 -16.11
N ILE A 114 -11.13 2.18 -16.75
CA ILE A 114 -11.17 3.64 -16.64
C ILE A 114 -11.34 4.07 -15.18
N GLU A 115 -12.35 3.54 -14.50
CA GLU A 115 -12.63 3.85 -13.09
C GLU A 115 -11.41 3.55 -12.19
N THR A 116 -10.80 2.39 -12.37
CA THR A 116 -9.61 1.97 -11.61
C THR A 116 -8.47 2.97 -11.83
N TYR A 117 -8.25 3.37 -13.08
CA TYR A 117 -7.16 4.27 -13.42
C TYR A 117 -7.41 5.70 -12.94
N PHE A 118 -8.63 6.21 -13.09
CA PHE A 118 -9.06 7.49 -12.52
C PHE A 118 -8.84 7.54 -11.01
N ASN A 119 -9.29 6.51 -10.27
CA ASN A 119 -9.08 6.42 -8.83
C ASN A 119 -7.60 6.39 -8.45
N THR A 120 -6.76 5.74 -9.26
CA THR A 120 -5.30 5.75 -9.07
C THR A 120 -4.72 7.15 -9.23
N ILE A 121 -5.13 7.90 -10.26
CA ILE A 121 -4.69 9.29 -10.48
C ILE A 121 -5.15 10.18 -9.34
N LYS A 122 -6.42 10.07 -8.96
CA LYS A 122 -7.01 10.82 -7.84
C LYS A 122 -6.28 10.58 -6.53
N GLN A 123 -6.02 9.32 -6.17
CA GLN A 123 -5.26 8.98 -4.97
C GLN A 123 -3.84 9.55 -5.01
N ARG A 124 -3.17 9.48 -6.17
CA ARG A 124 -1.84 10.05 -6.34
C ARG A 124 -1.83 11.56 -6.11
N ARG A 125 -2.77 12.30 -6.71
CA ARG A 125 -2.91 13.76 -6.50
C ARG A 125 -3.20 14.08 -5.05
N GLN A 126 -4.11 13.36 -4.40
CA GLN A 126 -4.40 13.56 -2.98
C GLN A 126 -3.16 13.32 -2.10
N MET A 127 -2.35 12.29 -2.39
CA MET A 127 -1.11 12.04 -1.65
C MET A 127 -0.04 13.11 -1.89
N GLU A 128 -0.05 13.75 -3.07
CA GLU A 128 0.81 14.89 -3.39
C GLU A 128 0.36 16.14 -2.63
N GLU A 129 -0.93 16.46 -2.65
CA GLU A 129 -1.54 17.55 -1.88
C GLU A 129 -1.30 17.40 -0.37
N ASP A 130 -1.45 16.18 0.16
CA ASP A 130 -1.22 15.88 1.58
C ASP A 130 0.28 15.84 1.97
N GLY A 131 1.21 15.96 1.02
CA GLY A 131 2.65 15.80 1.27
C GLY A 131 3.07 14.37 1.70
N LYS A 132 2.18 13.37 1.57
CA LYS A 132 2.39 11.99 2.04
C LYS A 132 3.13 11.11 1.01
N LYS A 133 3.36 11.58 -0.21
CA LYS A 133 3.99 10.81 -1.30
C LYS A 133 5.33 10.21 -0.92
N ALA A 134 6.23 10.99 -0.29
CA ALA A 134 7.55 10.50 0.12
C ALA A 134 7.45 9.37 1.17
N SER A 135 6.59 9.55 2.18
CA SER A 135 6.33 8.54 3.21
C SER A 135 5.73 7.26 2.62
N HIS A 136 4.77 7.39 1.70
CA HIS A 136 4.19 6.26 0.98
C HIS A 136 5.24 5.50 0.16
N ASN A 137 6.05 6.21 -0.63
CA ASN A 137 7.12 5.59 -1.43
C ASN A 137 8.12 4.85 -0.54
N ARG A 138 8.53 5.46 0.59
CA ARG A 138 9.38 4.79 1.59
C ARG A 138 8.73 3.50 2.11
N LYS A 139 7.45 3.55 2.49
CA LYS A 139 6.70 2.35 2.93
C LYS A 139 6.66 1.27 1.86
N MET A 140 6.43 1.62 0.59
CA MET A 140 6.39 0.68 -0.53
C MET A 140 7.76 0.06 -0.81
N VAL A 141 8.85 0.82 -0.72
CA VAL A 141 10.21 0.30 -0.82
C VAL A 141 10.48 -0.73 0.28
N LEU A 142 10.16 -0.39 1.53
CA LEU A 142 10.35 -1.31 2.67
C LEU A 142 9.49 -2.57 2.54
N TYR A 143 8.23 -2.43 2.12
CA TYR A 143 7.34 -3.55 1.84
C TYR A 143 7.92 -4.45 0.75
N GLY A 144 8.37 -3.86 -0.37
CA GLY A 144 8.99 -4.59 -1.48
C GLY A 144 10.24 -5.36 -1.05
N ARG A 145 11.08 -4.78 -0.19
CA ARG A 145 12.26 -5.45 0.39
C ARG A 145 11.85 -6.64 1.25
N LYS A 146 10.86 -6.49 2.13
CA LYS A 146 10.32 -7.60 2.95
C LYS A 146 9.72 -8.71 2.09
N ASN A 147 8.94 -8.34 1.08
CA ASN A 147 8.33 -9.29 0.17
C ASN A 147 9.38 -10.07 -0.64
N ARG A 148 10.46 -9.40 -1.07
CA ARG A 148 11.59 -10.08 -1.72
C ARG A 148 12.29 -11.06 -0.79
N LYS A 149 12.53 -10.69 0.48
CA LYS A 149 13.06 -11.63 1.50
C LYS A 149 12.15 -12.85 1.65
N LEU A 150 10.85 -12.62 1.77
CA LEU A 150 9.83 -13.66 1.87
C LEU A 150 9.91 -14.63 0.68
N GLN A 151 9.83 -14.11 -0.54
CA GLN A 151 9.91 -14.92 -1.76
C GLN A 151 11.21 -15.72 -1.86
N ASN A 152 12.36 -15.12 -1.50
CA ASN A 152 13.64 -15.82 -1.51
C ASN A 152 13.67 -16.97 -0.49
N ARG A 153 13.07 -16.77 0.69
CA ARG A 153 12.96 -17.80 1.74
C ARG A 153 12.01 -18.93 1.32
N VAL A 154 10.87 -18.61 0.71
CA VAL A 154 9.94 -19.61 0.15
C VAL A 154 10.65 -20.44 -0.92
N LYS A 155 11.37 -19.81 -1.86
CA LYS A 155 12.14 -20.53 -2.89
C LYS A 155 13.21 -21.44 -2.27
N ALA A 156 13.93 -20.96 -1.26
CA ALA A 156 14.93 -21.77 -0.57
C ALA A 156 14.34 -22.94 0.21
N LEU A 157 13.14 -22.75 0.79
CA LEU A 157 12.39 -23.78 1.51
C LEU A 157 11.93 -24.89 0.55
N GLN A 158 11.31 -24.52 -0.57
CA GLN A 158 10.90 -25.47 -1.62
C GLN A 158 12.09 -26.28 -2.15
N ALA A 159 13.27 -25.64 -2.26
CA ALA A 159 14.51 -26.33 -2.64
C ALA A 159 15.11 -27.22 -1.54
N LYS A 160 14.59 -27.21 -0.30
CA LYS A 160 15.14 -27.93 0.86
C LYS A 160 14.66 -29.37 1.01
N LYS A 161 13.71 -29.85 0.21
CA LYS A 161 13.23 -31.26 0.23
C LYS A 161 13.04 -31.76 1.66
N LEU A 162 12.14 -31.11 2.39
CA LEU A 162 11.81 -31.49 3.76
C LEU A 162 10.66 -32.50 3.77
N PRO A 163 10.42 -33.17 4.91
CA PRO A 163 9.16 -33.88 5.12
C PRO A 163 7.96 -32.93 4.95
N VAL A 164 6.89 -33.41 4.31
CA VAL A 164 5.69 -32.61 4.00
C VAL A 164 5.13 -31.89 5.24
N SER A 165 5.08 -32.59 6.38
CA SER A 165 4.60 -32.02 7.65
C SER A 165 5.42 -30.80 8.12
N GLU A 166 6.75 -30.87 7.98
CA GLU A 166 7.62 -29.75 8.36
C GLU A 166 7.54 -28.59 7.36
N GLU A 167 7.48 -28.92 6.07
CA GLU A 167 7.30 -27.93 5.01
C GLU A 167 6.01 -27.14 5.20
N ASP A 168 4.89 -27.81 5.47
CA ASP A 168 3.60 -27.18 5.72
C ASP A 168 3.63 -26.29 6.97
N LYS A 169 4.22 -26.77 8.07
CA LYS A 169 4.40 -25.98 9.29
C LYS A 169 5.18 -24.70 9.02
N LEU A 170 6.24 -24.80 8.22
CA LEU A 170 7.09 -23.66 7.86
C LEU A 170 6.41 -22.73 6.86
N MET A 171 5.70 -23.24 5.86
CA MET A 171 4.97 -22.44 4.89
C MET A 171 3.87 -21.61 5.56
N LYS A 172 3.18 -22.18 6.56
CA LYS A 172 2.23 -21.43 7.40
C LYS A 172 2.90 -20.33 8.23
N ALA A 173 4.14 -20.55 8.66
CA ALA A 173 4.91 -19.61 9.47
C ALA A 173 5.67 -18.57 8.63
N ILE A 174 6.02 -18.81 7.37
CA ILE A 174 6.77 -17.87 6.51
C ILE A 174 5.80 -16.80 5.96
N LYS A 175 5.56 -15.76 6.75
CA LYS A 175 4.70 -14.61 6.42
C LYS A 175 5.48 -13.30 6.43
N ILE A 176 4.96 -12.29 5.73
CA ILE A 176 5.60 -10.97 5.63
C ILE A 176 5.78 -10.29 7.00
N ASP A 177 4.87 -10.55 7.94
CA ASP A 177 4.91 -9.95 9.27
C ASP A 177 6.15 -10.38 10.07
N PHE A 178 6.62 -11.61 9.83
CA PHE A 178 7.80 -12.18 10.47
C PHE A 178 9.12 -11.87 9.72
N MET A 179 9.07 -11.03 8.68
CA MET A 179 10.27 -10.59 7.98
C MET A 179 10.87 -9.35 8.67
N SER A 180 12.18 -9.36 8.90
CA SER A 180 12.94 -8.18 9.35
C SER A 180 12.91 -7.07 8.30
N SER A 181 12.87 -5.81 8.74
CA SER A 181 13.01 -4.66 7.83
C SER A 181 14.46 -4.48 7.38
N ASP A 182 14.63 -4.07 6.12
CA ASP A 182 15.91 -3.59 5.56
C ASP A 182 15.73 -2.09 5.28
N ASP A 183 16.23 -1.25 6.19
CA ASP A 183 16.23 0.21 6.03
C ASP A 183 17.51 0.64 5.31
N SER A 184 17.42 1.66 4.46
CA SER A 184 18.63 2.33 3.95
C SER A 184 19.08 3.32 5.01
N ASP A 185 20.39 3.37 5.28
CA ASP A 185 20.94 4.50 6.02
C ASP A 185 20.77 5.76 5.16
N SER A 186 20.46 6.91 5.77
CA SER A 186 20.04 8.11 5.04
C SER A 186 21.13 8.71 4.16
N GLU A 187 22.39 8.26 4.30
CA GLU A 187 23.54 8.82 3.57
C GLU A 187 24.25 7.81 2.66
N ASP A 188 24.07 6.50 2.84
CA ASP A 188 24.75 5.46 2.04
C ASP A 188 23.75 4.41 1.53
N GLU A 189 23.29 4.59 0.28
CA GLU A 189 22.41 3.60 -0.38
C GLU A 189 23.10 2.25 -0.66
N SER A 190 24.43 2.17 -0.54
CA SER A 190 25.18 0.94 -0.81
C SER A 190 24.99 -0.13 0.27
N ARG A 191 24.49 0.26 1.47
CA ARG A 191 24.30 -0.62 2.62
C ARG A 191 22.85 -0.60 3.12
N LEU A 192 22.39 -1.76 3.53
CA LEU A 192 21.08 -1.96 4.14
C LEU A 192 21.24 -2.35 5.61
N ILE A 193 20.56 -1.63 6.48
CA ILE A 193 20.51 -1.91 7.91
C ILE A 193 19.35 -2.88 8.18
N THR A 194 19.67 -4.09 8.64
CA THR A 194 18.68 -5.10 9.00
C THR A 194 18.30 -4.93 10.47
N ARG A 195 17.02 -4.69 10.75
CA ARG A 195 16.51 -4.62 12.13
C ARG A 195 15.82 -5.92 12.53
N HIS A 196 16.37 -6.62 13.52
CA HIS A 196 15.88 -7.91 13.98
C HIS A 196 14.61 -7.78 14.81
N LEU A 197 13.73 -8.79 14.75
CA LEU A 197 12.47 -8.79 15.49
C LEU A 197 12.69 -9.40 16.88
N THR A 198 12.54 -8.61 17.94
CA THR A 198 12.88 -9.04 19.31
C THR A 198 11.96 -10.12 19.88
N TRP A 199 10.71 -10.15 19.42
CA TRP A 199 9.70 -11.11 19.85
C TRP A 199 9.74 -12.44 19.08
N LEU A 200 10.70 -12.61 18.17
CA LEU A 200 10.87 -13.84 17.39
C LEU A 200 11.64 -14.88 18.21
N SER A 201 11.22 -16.14 18.16
CA SER A 201 11.98 -17.22 18.79
C SER A 201 13.33 -17.41 18.11
N LYS A 202 14.37 -17.71 18.91
CA LYS A 202 15.73 -17.95 18.39
C LYS A 202 15.77 -19.11 17.39
N ASP A 203 14.96 -20.13 17.60
CA ASP A 203 14.86 -21.29 16.70
C ASP A 203 14.36 -20.89 15.32
N PHE A 204 13.29 -20.09 15.28
CA PHE A 204 12.74 -19.62 14.01
C PHE A 204 13.64 -18.59 13.32
N GLU A 205 14.30 -17.73 14.08
CA GLU A 205 15.31 -16.81 13.55
C GLU A 205 16.48 -17.59 12.91
N SER A 206 17.05 -18.56 13.63
CA SER A 206 18.09 -19.45 13.11
C SER A 206 17.64 -20.17 11.84
N TYR A 207 16.38 -20.60 11.79
CA TYR A 207 15.81 -21.23 10.60
C TYR A 207 15.76 -20.26 9.40
N MET A 208 15.32 -19.03 9.63
CA MET A 208 15.25 -17.98 8.61
C MET A 208 16.63 -17.63 8.05
N ASP A 209 17.68 -17.66 8.88
CA ASP A 209 19.06 -17.42 8.47
C ASP A 209 19.63 -18.58 7.66
N LYS A 210 19.29 -19.83 8.03
CA LYS A 210 19.62 -21.02 7.23
C LYS A 210 18.98 -20.95 5.84
N LEU A 211 17.70 -20.58 5.74
CA LEU A 211 17.03 -20.39 4.44
C LEU A 211 17.69 -19.26 3.63
N HIS A 212 18.03 -18.15 4.29
CA HIS A 212 18.71 -17.04 3.63
C HIS A 212 20.07 -17.48 3.07
N SER A 213 20.87 -18.16 3.87
CA SER A 213 22.18 -18.68 3.48
C SER A 213 22.08 -19.66 2.32
N LYS A 214 21.07 -20.55 2.34
CA LYS A 214 20.81 -21.46 1.23
C LYS A 214 20.47 -20.73 -0.07
N TYR A 215 19.58 -19.74 -0.02
CA TYR A 215 19.27 -18.91 -1.19
C TYR A 215 20.52 -18.23 -1.74
N GLN A 216 21.36 -17.66 -0.86
CA GLN A 216 22.59 -17.00 -1.28
C GLN A 216 23.56 -17.93 -2.01
N ARG A 217 23.66 -19.19 -1.59
CA ARG A 217 24.51 -20.20 -2.25
C ARG A 217 24.01 -20.54 -3.66
N GLN A 218 22.70 -20.51 -3.88
CA GLN A 218 22.07 -20.79 -5.18
C GLN A 218 22.22 -19.66 -6.20
N LEU A 219 22.58 -18.45 -5.76
CA LEU A 219 22.80 -17.34 -6.68
C LEU A 219 24.06 -17.53 -7.53
N ASN A 220 23.98 -17.13 -8.79
CA ASN A 220 25.15 -17.01 -9.67
C ASN A 220 26.08 -15.87 -9.20
N ALA A 221 27.30 -15.83 -9.76
CA ALA A 221 28.31 -14.84 -9.36
C ALA A 221 27.84 -13.38 -9.57
N GLN A 222 27.14 -13.10 -10.68
CA GLN A 222 26.59 -11.78 -10.95
C GLN A 222 25.52 -11.38 -9.94
N GLY A 223 24.60 -12.29 -9.61
CA GLY A 223 23.56 -12.08 -8.60
C GLY A 223 24.14 -11.87 -7.21
N LYS A 224 25.30 -12.46 -6.88
CA LYS A 224 26.03 -12.18 -5.64
C LYS A 224 26.63 -10.77 -5.65
N LYS A 225 27.23 -10.32 -6.77
CA LYS A 225 27.82 -8.97 -6.92
C LYS A 225 26.80 -7.84 -6.83
N LEU A 226 25.61 -8.02 -7.42
CA LEU A 226 24.58 -6.97 -7.47
C LEU A 226 23.80 -6.76 -6.16
N ARG A 227 24.13 -7.49 -5.09
CA ARG A 227 23.43 -7.35 -3.81
C ARG A 227 24.03 -6.24 -2.96
N SER A 228 23.16 -5.35 -2.49
CA SER A 228 23.51 -4.42 -1.41
C SER A 228 23.98 -5.19 -0.18
N LYS A 229 25.08 -4.70 0.41
CA LYS A 229 25.61 -5.25 1.66
C LYS A 229 24.60 -5.03 2.78
N ARG A 230 24.51 -5.97 3.72
CA ARG A 230 23.63 -5.87 4.89
C ARG A 230 24.46 -5.78 6.16
N VAL A 231 24.07 -4.88 7.03
CA VAL A 231 24.65 -4.71 8.37
C VAL A 231 23.54 -4.91 9.40
N VAL A 232 23.86 -5.56 10.51
CA VAL A 232 22.93 -5.70 11.63
C VAL A 232 22.79 -4.34 12.30
N GLY A 233 21.55 -3.84 12.39
CA GLY A 233 21.24 -2.60 13.08
C GLY A 233 20.59 -2.82 14.44
N ARG A 234 20.08 -1.73 15.01
CA ARG A 234 19.29 -1.78 16.23
C ARG A 234 18.07 -2.72 16.10
N PRO A 235 17.62 -3.34 17.20
CA PRO A 235 16.42 -4.16 17.18
C PRO A 235 15.19 -3.38 16.68
N SER A 236 14.25 -4.10 16.10
CA SER A 236 13.02 -3.56 15.57
C SER A 236 12.06 -3.19 16.70
N GLU A 237 11.52 -1.98 16.64
CA GLU A 237 10.46 -1.48 17.54
C GLU A 237 9.05 -1.98 17.11
N ARG A 238 8.96 -2.86 16.11
CA ARG A 238 7.67 -3.33 15.60
C ARG A 238 6.94 -4.18 16.65
N PRO A 239 5.63 -3.94 16.86
CA PRO A 239 4.86 -4.75 17.80
C PRO A 239 4.78 -6.20 17.33
N CYS A 240 4.66 -7.11 18.30
CA CYS A 240 4.41 -8.51 18.06
C CYS A 240 3.02 -8.67 17.41
N PRO A 241 2.89 -9.41 16.29
CA PRO A 241 1.59 -9.70 15.70
C PRO A 241 0.76 -10.60 16.64
N LYS A 242 -0.56 -10.64 16.44
CA LYS A 242 -1.46 -11.47 17.25
C LYS A 242 -0.99 -12.93 17.24
N LYS A 243 -0.67 -13.46 18.42
CA LYS A 243 -0.22 -14.84 18.60
C LYS A 243 -1.33 -15.79 18.15
N SER A 244 -1.04 -16.64 17.18
CA SER A 244 -1.89 -17.75 16.78
C SER A 244 -1.37 -19.02 17.46
N PRO A 245 -2.24 -19.86 18.05
CA PRO A 245 -1.83 -21.10 18.70
C PRO A 245 -0.94 -21.99 17.80
N ASP A 246 -1.30 -22.08 16.52
CA ASP A 246 -0.58 -22.87 15.51
C ASP A 246 0.85 -22.38 15.24
N LEU A 247 1.14 -21.13 15.61
CA LEU A 247 2.42 -20.46 15.40
C LEU A 247 3.11 -20.10 16.72
N ALA A 248 2.71 -20.69 17.85
CA ALA A 248 3.28 -20.39 19.16
C ALA A 248 4.82 -20.51 19.16
N TRP A 249 5.36 -21.51 18.47
CA TRP A 249 6.80 -21.78 18.35
C TRP A 249 7.60 -20.68 17.61
N VAL A 250 6.93 -19.77 16.88
CA VAL A 250 7.56 -18.63 16.19
C VAL A 250 7.90 -17.50 17.16
N PHE A 251 7.24 -17.45 18.31
CA PHE A 251 7.34 -16.36 19.26
C PHE A 251 8.28 -16.74 20.41
N ALA A 252 9.06 -15.75 20.87
CA ALA A 252 9.79 -15.83 22.13
C ALA A 252 8.85 -15.70 23.34
#